data_AF-A0A529HU84-F1
#
_entry.id   AF-A0A529HU84-F1
#
_cell.length_a   1.000
_cell.length_b   1.000
_cell.length_c   1.000
_cell.angle_alpha   90.00
_cell.angle_beta   90.00
_cell.angle_gamma   90.00
#
_symmetry.space_group_name_H-M   'P 1'
#
loop_
_entity.id
_entity.type
_entity.pdbx_description
1 polymer ?
#
loop_
_entity_poly.entity_id
_entity_poly.type
_entity_poly.pdbx_seq_one_letter_code
_entity_poly.pdbx_strand_id
1 'polypeptide(L)'
;MKVQTEIHPSSVVEEGAQLGEGVRIGPFCHVGPDAVIGDRVELVGHVSVMGATTIGAATKVYPMAILGAPPQNTKHKGGRTTLVIGENCTIREGVTMHLGTDSSRGETTVGDNGNFLAYAH
;
A
#
# COMPACT_ATOMS: atom_id res chain seq x y z
N MET A 1 -14.11 -20.35 -10.50
CA MET A 1 -12.94 -19.99 -11.31
C MET A 1 -11.93 -19.31 -10.40
N LYS A 2 -10.66 -19.70 -10.41
CA LYS A 2 -9.61 -18.95 -9.70
C LYS A 2 -9.39 -17.63 -10.45
N VAL A 3 -9.47 -16.50 -9.76
CA VAL A 3 -9.17 -15.18 -10.35
C VAL A 3 -7.65 -15.05 -10.35
N GLN A 4 -7.04 -14.87 -11.51
CA GLN A 4 -5.60 -14.80 -11.65
C GLN A 4 -5.08 -13.42 -11.22
N THR A 5 -3.93 -13.41 -10.54
CA THR A 5 -3.18 -12.17 -10.25
C THR A 5 -2.49 -11.67 -11.50
N GLU A 6 -2.68 -10.39 -11.82
CA GLU A 6 -2.18 -9.73 -13.02
C GLU A 6 -1.21 -8.61 -12.64
N ILE A 7 -0.01 -8.64 -13.22
CA ILE A 7 1.02 -7.64 -12.98
C ILE A 7 1.45 -7.09 -14.33
N HIS A 8 1.28 -5.78 -14.52
CA HIS A 8 1.70 -5.12 -15.74
C HIS A 8 3.23 -5.19 -15.88
N PRO A 9 3.79 -5.52 -17.08
CA PRO A 9 5.23 -5.71 -17.25
C PRO A 9 6.11 -4.49 -16.96
N SER A 10 5.54 -3.29 -16.95
CA SER A 10 6.26 -2.05 -16.61
C SER A 10 6.28 -1.73 -15.11
N SER A 11 5.71 -2.59 -14.27
CA SER A 11 5.71 -2.43 -12.83
C SER A 11 6.82 -3.23 -12.20
N VAL A 12 7.38 -2.69 -11.11
CA VAL A 12 8.42 -3.34 -10.33
C VAL A 12 7.77 -3.90 -9.08
N VAL A 13 7.78 -5.22 -8.96
CA VAL A 13 7.39 -5.94 -7.74
C VAL A 13 8.64 -6.62 -7.22
N GLU A 14 9.13 -6.19 -6.07
CA GLU A 14 10.36 -6.70 -5.50
C GLU A 14 10.20 -8.11 -4.92
N GLU A 15 11.28 -8.88 -4.91
CA GLU A 15 11.31 -10.20 -4.28
C GLU A 15 11.00 -10.08 -2.78
N GLY A 16 10.02 -10.84 -2.31
CA GLY A 16 9.51 -10.79 -0.93
C GLY A 16 8.08 -10.28 -0.82
N ALA A 17 7.63 -9.46 -1.77
CA ALA A 17 6.26 -8.96 -1.79
C ALA A 17 5.25 -10.12 -1.83
N GLN A 18 4.24 -10.07 -0.97
CA GLN A 18 3.21 -11.09 -0.87
C GLN A 18 1.93 -10.58 -1.54
N LEU A 19 1.44 -11.30 -2.55
CA LEU A 19 0.24 -10.94 -3.30
C LEU A 19 -0.84 -12.02 -3.12
N GLY A 20 -2.05 -11.60 -2.77
CA GLY A 20 -3.23 -12.44 -2.71
C GLY A 20 -3.78 -12.83 -4.08
N GLU A 21 -4.92 -13.53 -4.09
CA GLU A 21 -5.59 -13.96 -5.31
C GLU A 21 -6.31 -12.81 -6.02
N GLY A 22 -6.19 -12.76 -7.36
CA GLY A 22 -6.90 -11.78 -8.18
C GLY A 22 -6.42 -10.34 -8.00
N VAL A 23 -5.22 -10.13 -7.44
CA VAL A 23 -4.59 -8.81 -7.36
C VAL A 23 -4.32 -8.27 -8.76
N ARG A 24 -4.54 -6.97 -8.97
CA ARG A 24 -4.26 -6.28 -10.23
C ARG A 24 -3.28 -5.15 -9.99
N ILE A 25 -2.10 -5.24 -10.58
CA ILE A 25 -1.07 -4.21 -10.54
C ILE A 25 -0.96 -3.62 -11.95
N GLY A 26 -1.50 -2.43 -12.14
CA GLY A 26 -1.39 -1.65 -13.38
C GLY A 26 0.02 -1.10 -13.60
N PRO A 27 0.24 -0.31 -14.67
CA PRO A 27 1.57 0.06 -15.13
C PRO A 27 2.30 1.01 -14.19
N PHE A 28 3.64 0.89 -14.14
CA PHE A 28 4.54 1.78 -13.41
C PHE A 28 4.28 1.85 -11.90
N CYS A 29 3.68 0.79 -11.33
CA CYS A 29 3.63 0.63 -9.89
C CYS A 29 4.98 0.15 -9.35
N HIS A 30 5.27 0.51 -8.12
CA HIS A 30 6.37 -0.05 -7.32
C HIS A 30 5.78 -0.72 -6.08
N VAL A 31 6.13 -1.99 -5.85
CA VAL A 31 5.70 -2.75 -4.68
C VAL A 31 6.96 -3.30 -4.01
N GLY A 32 7.25 -2.77 -2.83
CA GLY A 32 8.41 -3.14 -2.03
C GLY A 32 8.35 -4.55 -1.45
N PRO A 33 9.48 -5.05 -0.95
CA PRO A 33 9.66 -6.47 -0.62
C PRO A 33 8.95 -6.88 0.68
N ASP A 34 8.60 -5.91 1.52
CA ASP A 34 7.87 -6.13 2.78
C ASP A 34 6.35 -5.90 2.62
N ALA A 35 5.87 -5.65 1.41
CA ALA A 35 4.46 -5.38 1.15
C ALA A 35 3.62 -6.67 1.22
N VAL A 36 2.42 -6.56 1.82
CA VAL A 36 1.40 -7.60 1.83
C VAL A 36 0.15 -7.04 1.18
N ILE A 37 -0.20 -7.55 0.01
CA ILE A 37 -1.31 -7.09 -0.81
C ILE A 37 -2.42 -8.15 -0.77
N GLY A 38 -3.54 -7.83 -0.12
CA GLY A 38 -4.68 -8.72 0.02
C GLY A 38 -5.39 -9.05 -1.29
N ASP A 39 -6.28 -10.03 -1.24
CA ASP A 39 -7.02 -10.51 -2.41
C ASP A 39 -7.78 -9.38 -3.12
N ARG A 40 -7.79 -9.42 -4.46
CA ARG A 40 -8.56 -8.49 -5.31
C ARG A 40 -8.23 -7.01 -5.10
N VAL A 41 -7.08 -6.69 -4.50
CA VAL A 41 -6.56 -5.32 -4.48
C VAL A 41 -6.23 -4.87 -5.90
N GLU A 42 -6.58 -3.64 -6.24
CA GLU A 42 -6.26 -3.02 -7.52
C GLU A 42 -5.37 -1.80 -7.30
N LEU A 43 -4.12 -1.88 -7.75
CA LEU A 43 -3.21 -0.75 -7.86
C LEU A 43 -3.28 -0.24 -9.31
N VAL A 44 -3.97 0.87 -9.56
CA VAL A 44 -4.35 1.28 -10.93
C VAL A 44 -3.14 1.58 -11.83
N GLY A 45 -2.12 2.26 -11.30
CA GLY A 45 -0.90 2.61 -12.03
C GLY A 45 -0.18 3.76 -11.34
N HIS A 46 1.15 3.81 -11.40
CA HIS A 46 1.95 4.81 -10.67
C HIS A 46 1.67 4.84 -9.15
N VAL A 47 1.32 3.70 -8.55
CA VAL A 47 1.18 3.56 -7.11
C VAL A 47 2.51 3.07 -6.54
N SER A 48 2.97 3.67 -5.45
CA SER A 48 4.15 3.18 -4.71
C SER A 48 3.72 2.61 -3.38
N VAL A 49 3.98 1.33 -3.15
CA VAL A 49 3.81 0.64 -1.87
C VAL A 49 5.20 0.34 -1.32
N MET A 50 5.56 1.03 -0.24
CA MET A 50 6.89 1.01 0.37
C MET A 50 6.81 0.44 1.79
N GLY A 51 7.98 0.11 2.36
CA GLY A 51 8.08 -0.34 3.75
C GLY A 51 7.23 -1.57 4.07
N ALA A 52 7.05 -1.82 5.37
CA ALA A 52 6.18 -2.89 5.85
C ALA A 52 4.71 -2.45 5.82
N THR A 53 4.12 -2.53 4.63
CA THR A 53 2.75 -2.09 4.35
C THR A 53 1.84 -3.26 4.03
N THR A 54 0.73 -3.36 4.76
CA THR A 54 -0.36 -4.30 4.48
C THR A 54 -1.55 -3.56 3.90
N ILE A 55 -2.11 -4.06 2.80
CA ILE A 55 -3.33 -3.55 2.18
C ILE A 55 -4.39 -4.64 2.16
N GLY A 56 -5.51 -4.42 2.83
CA GLY A 56 -6.61 -5.38 2.93
C GLY A 56 -7.33 -5.62 1.60
N ALA A 57 -8.06 -6.74 1.54
CA ALA A 57 -8.70 -7.22 0.33
C ALA A 57 -9.68 -6.20 -0.30
N ALA A 58 -9.86 -6.29 -1.62
CA ALA A 58 -10.76 -5.45 -2.41
C ALA A 58 -10.52 -3.93 -2.31
N THR A 59 -9.39 -3.50 -1.74
CA THR A 59 -8.98 -2.08 -1.75
C THR A 59 -8.53 -1.65 -3.14
N LYS A 60 -8.97 -0.47 -3.58
CA LYS A 60 -8.57 0.14 -4.84
C LYS A 60 -7.73 1.39 -4.59
N VAL A 61 -6.55 1.42 -5.19
CA VAL A 61 -5.57 2.50 -5.05
C VAL A 61 -5.34 3.18 -6.40
N TYR A 62 -5.65 4.47 -6.44
CA TYR A 62 -5.57 5.31 -7.64
C TYR A 62 -4.17 5.92 -7.81
N PRO A 63 -3.87 6.46 -9.01
CA PRO A 63 -2.52 6.86 -9.36
C PRO A 63 -1.85 7.90 -8.45
N MET A 64 -0.53 7.83 -8.39
CA MET A 64 0.34 8.73 -7.61
C MET A 64 0.14 8.64 -6.09
N ALA A 65 -0.58 7.63 -5.59
CA ALA A 65 -0.63 7.34 -4.17
C ALA A 65 0.70 6.74 -3.67
N ILE A 66 1.16 7.22 -2.51
CA ILE A 66 2.39 6.77 -1.85
C ILE A 66 2.03 6.18 -0.48
N LEU A 67 2.10 4.85 -0.38
CA LEU A 67 1.70 4.10 0.81
C LEU A 67 2.93 3.50 1.47
N GLY A 68 3.14 3.74 2.76
CA GLY A 68 4.23 3.15 3.53
C GLY A 68 5.57 3.85 3.42
N ALA A 69 5.59 5.11 2.97
CA ALA A 69 6.80 5.92 3.06
C ALA A 69 7.19 6.17 4.54
N PRO A 70 8.47 6.46 4.83
CA PRO A 70 8.93 6.75 6.18
C PRO A 70 8.18 7.94 6.82
N PRO A 71 7.92 7.92 8.13
CA PRO A 71 7.24 9.01 8.82
C PRO A 71 8.06 10.31 8.72
N GLN A 72 7.36 11.44 8.54
CA GLN A 72 7.95 12.78 8.54
C GLN A 72 8.21 13.30 9.97
N ASN A 73 8.86 12.48 10.81
CA ASN A 73 9.11 12.75 12.21
C ASN A 73 10.62 12.65 12.54
N THR A 74 11.21 13.75 13.03
CA THR A 74 12.65 13.84 13.35
C THR A 74 13.08 12.97 14.54
N LYS A 75 12.13 12.51 15.35
CA LYS A 75 12.38 11.56 16.45
C LYS A 75 12.46 10.12 15.96
N HIS A 76 12.01 9.83 14.73
CA HIS A 76 12.14 8.50 14.16
C HIS A 76 13.61 8.17 13.88
N LYS A 77 14.10 7.02 14.35
CA LYS A 77 15.51 6.61 14.23
C LYS A 77 15.72 5.41 13.30
N GLY A 78 14.72 5.09 12.48
CA GLY A 78 14.79 3.99 11.52
C GLY A 78 14.48 2.62 12.13
N GLY A 79 13.89 2.57 13.34
CA GLY A 79 13.31 1.33 13.84
C GLY A 79 12.22 0.81 12.92
N ARG A 80 12.00 -0.51 12.89
CA ARG A 80 10.95 -1.11 12.05
C ARG A 80 9.57 -0.60 12.48
N THR A 81 8.81 -0.07 11.53
CA THR A 81 7.44 0.40 11.72
C THR A 81 6.56 -0.02 10.54
N THR A 82 5.24 0.01 10.74
CA THR A 82 4.26 -0.58 9.80
C THR A 82 3.17 0.41 9.41
N LEU A 83 2.54 0.11 8.28
CA LEU A 83 1.25 0.65 7.86
C LEU A 83 0.30 -0.51 7.60
N VAL A 84 -0.87 -0.49 8.21
CA VAL A 84 -1.92 -1.50 8.03
C VAL A 84 -3.17 -0.80 7.52
N ILE A 85 -3.57 -1.09 6.29
CA ILE A 85 -4.80 -0.60 5.66
C ILE A 85 -5.79 -1.75 5.59
N GLY A 86 -7.02 -1.52 6.06
CA GLY A 86 -8.11 -2.48 6.03
C GLY A 86 -8.64 -2.80 4.63
N GLU A 87 -9.78 -3.46 4.60
CA GLU A 87 -10.42 -3.97 3.40
C GLU A 87 -11.34 -2.93 2.76
N ASN A 88 -11.64 -3.12 1.47
CA ASN A 88 -12.64 -2.39 0.72
C ASN A 88 -12.47 -0.85 0.78
N CYS A 89 -11.22 -0.38 0.86
CA CYS A 89 -10.92 1.05 0.83
C CYS A 89 -10.87 1.57 -0.61
N THR A 90 -11.24 2.83 -0.79
CA THR A 90 -10.96 3.62 -1.99
C THR A 90 -9.93 4.67 -1.63
N ILE A 91 -8.74 4.57 -2.23
CA ILE A 91 -7.62 5.49 -1.99
C ILE A 91 -7.38 6.26 -3.28
N ARG A 92 -7.79 7.54 -3.30
CA ARG A 92 -7.75 8.39 -4.48
C ARG A 92 -6.34 8.91 -4.78
N GLU A 93 -6.26 9.69 -5.85
CA GLU A 93 -5.03 10.16 -6.44
C GLU A 93 -4.20 11.01 -5.46
N GLY A 94 -2.89 10.80 -5.45
CA GLY A 94 -1.97 11.60 -4.63
C GLY A 94 -2.13 11.44 -3.11
N VAL A 95 -2.90 10.44 -2.64
CA VAL A 95 -2.98 10.13 -1.22
C VAL A 95 -1.63 9.63 -0.71
N THR A 96 -1.22 10.11 0.45
CA THR A 96 -0.03 9.64 1.13
C THR A 96 -0.40 9.03 2.48
N MET A 97 0.08 7.83 2.79
CA MET A 97 -0.09 7.22 4.11
C MET A 97 1.27 6.74 4.59
N HIS A 98 1.78 7.28 5.68
CA HIS A 98 3.12 6.95 6.18
C HIS A 98 3.09 5.82 7.21
N LEU A 99 4.22 5.12 7.34
CA LEU A 99 4.43 4.18 8.45
C LEU A 99 4.35 4.89 9.80
N GLY A 100 4.18 4.12 10.88
CA GLY A 100 4.29 4.64 12.24
C GLY A 100 5.71 5.08 12.62
N THR A 101 5.90 5.49 13.87
CA THR A 101 7.22 5.86 14.43
C THR A 101 7.63 4.91 15.56
N ASP A 102 8.91 4.56 15.61
CA ASP A 102 9.59 3.81 16.69
C ASP A 102 9.62 4.55 18.04
N SER A 103 9.25 5.82 18.04
CA SER A 103 9.05 6.65 19.24
C SER A 103 7.60 6.69 19.72
N SER A 104 6.72 5.88 19.12
CA SER A 104 5.30 5.75 19.46
C SER A 104 4.86 4.29 19.27
N ARG A 105 3.61 4.06 18.86
CA ARG A 105 3.04 2.72 18.62
C ARG A 105 3.76 1.91 17.53
N GLY A 106 4.55 2.55 16.67
CA GLY A 106 5.22 1.87 15.56
C GLY A 106 4.32 1.47 14.39
N GLU A 107 3.02 1.76 14.45
CA GLU A 107 2.05 1.38 13.42
C GLU A 107 1.06 2.52 13.13
N THR A 108 0.86 2.80 11.84
CA THR A 108 -0.30 3.54 11.32
C THR A 108 -1.38 2.52 10.93
N THR A 109 -2.62 2.72 11.40
CA THR A 109 -3.74 1.81 11.10
C THR A 109 -4.87 2.58 10.42
N VAL A 110 -5.33 2.09 9.29
CA VAL A 110 -6.53 2.51 8.56
C VAL A 110 -7.52 1.35 8.61
N GLY A 111 -8.78 1.63 8.99
CA GLY A 111 -9.84 0.61 9.05
C GLY A 111 -10.40 0.23 7.68
N ASP A 112 -11.54 -0.47 7.70
CA ASP A 112 -12.21 -0.95 6.48
C ASP A 112 -13.18 0.09 5.89
N ASN A 113 -13.53 -0.07 4.62
CA ASN A 113 -14.55 0.72 3.90
C ASN A 113 -14.27 2.24 3.87
N GLY A 114 -13.00 2.63 4.00
CA GLY A 114 -12.59 4.03 3.96
C GLY A 114 -12.63 4.61 2.54
N ASN A 115 -13.03 5.87 2.42
CA ASN A 115 -12.94 6.62 1.17
C ASN A 115 -12.03 7.83 1.36
N PHE A 116 -10.78 7.70 0.94
CA PHE A 116 -9.74 8.72 1.06
C PHE A 116 -9.66 9.49 -0.24
N LEU A 117 -10.15 10.72 -0.22
CA LEU A 117 -10.19 11.58 -1.41
C LEU A 117 -8.80 12.11 -1.78
N ALA A 118 -8.70 12.65 -3.00
CA ALA A 118 -7.42 13.04 -3.56
C ALA A 118 -6.68 14.00 -2.62
N TYR A 119 -5.36 13.77 -2.50
CA TYR A 119 -4.46 14.54 -1.63
C TYR A 119 -4.68 14.42 -0.11
N ALA A 120 -5.46 13.44 0.36
CA ALA A 120 -5.48 13.11 1.79
C ALA A 120 -4.08 12.64 2.26
N HIS A 121 -3.74 12.96 3.52
CA HIS A 121 -2.50 12.61 4.18
C HIS A 121 -2.77 12.01 5.55
#